data_AF-A0A1F0G130-F1
#
_entry.id   AF-A0A1F0G130-F1
#
_cell.length_a   1.000
_cell.length_b   1.000
_cell.length_c   1.000
_cell.angle_alpha   90.00
_cell.angle_beta   90.00
_cell.angle_gamma   90.00
#
_symmetry.space_group_name_H-M   'P 1'
#
loop_
_entity.id
_entity.type
_entity.pdbx_description
1 polymer ?
#
loop_
_entity_poly.entity_id
_entity_poly.type
_entity_poly.pdbx_seq_one_letter_code
_entity_poly.pdbx_strand_id
1 'polypeptide(L)'
;MAKIGILTQPLGLNYGGILQAFALQHVLREEGHSPIIFNRVHPWYFDVAYYGWGALNFMIGKRPKLRISPNREESAIIKQHTTRFIDEHISITDRIRSTNQLKRTFNRENIDAIIVGSDQVWRESFSPCISNYFLDFLSGNNEIRKVAYVASFGIDYWEYGKNATSTERRSV
;
A
#
# COMPACT_ATOMS: atom_id res chain seq x y z
N MET A 1 16.39 -20.47 -0.67
CA MET A 1 15.31 -19.77 0.06
C MET A 1 15.56 -18.29 -0.08
N ALA A 2 14.62 -17.54 -0.63
CA ALA A 2 14.74 -16.09 -0.84
C ALA A 2 13.72 -15.35 0.03
N LYS A 3 14.06 -14.18 0.54
CA LYS A 3 13.13 -13.30 1.25
C LYS A 3 12.54 -12.29 0.29
N ILE A 4 11.22 -12.35 0.13
CA ILE A 4 10.48 -11.64 -0.92
C ILE A 4 9.64 -10.54 -0.28
N GLY A 5 9.97 -9.30 -0.59
CA GLY A 5 9.18 -8.14 -0.19
C GLY A 5 7.97 -7.99 -1.11
N ILE A 6 6.80 -7.69 -0.56
CA ILE A 6 5.57 -7.46 -1.32
C ILE A 6 5.04 -6.06 -1.03
N LEU A 7 4.83 -5.26 -2.08
CA LEU A 7 4.07 -4.02 -2.04
C LEU A 7 2.72 -4.25 -2.69
N THR A 8 1.66 -4.08 -1.90
CA THR A 8 0.27 -4.17 -2.31
C THR A 8 -0.51 -3.00 -1.69
N GLN A 9 -1.78 -2.84 -2.07
CA GLN A 9 -2.64 -1.86 -1.43
C GLN A 9 -2.83 -2.16 0.07
N PRO A 10 -3.13 -1.14 0.90
CA PRO A 10 -3.44 -1.36 2.31
C PRO A 10 -4.58 -2.39 2.50
N LEU A 11 -4.31 -3.48 3.21
CA LEU A 11 -5.22 -4.63 3.30
C LEU A 11 -6.53 -4.32 4.05
N GLY A 12 -6.47 -3.66 5.21
CA GLY A 12 -7.62 -3.11 5.95
C GLY A 12 -8.97 -3.86 5.80
N LEU A 13 -9.88 -3.25 5.02
CA LEU A 13 -11.21 -3.81 4.66
C LEU A 13 -11.27 -4.33 3.22
N ASN A 14 -10.14 -4.36 2.53
CA ASN A 14 -10.03 -4.82 1.16
C ASN A 14 -10.01 -6.35 1.13
N TYR A 15 -11.20 -6.97 1.17
CA TYR A 15 -11.34 -8.43 1.12
C TYR A 15 -10.63 -9.06 -0.08
N GLY A 16 -10.77 -8.46 -1.27
CA GLY A 16 -10.09 -8.93 -2.48
C GLY A 16 -8.56 -8.89 -2.33
N GLY A 17 -8.03 -7.77 -1.84
CA GLY A 17 -6.60 -7.60 -1.57
C GLY A 17 -6.07 -8.55 -0.50
N ILE A 18 -6.85 -8.81 0.55
CA ILE A 18 -6.51 -9.78 1.60
C ILE A 18 -6.37 -11.19 1.02
N LEU A 19 -7.35 -11.63 0.21
CA LEU A 19 -7.31 -12.96 -0.40
C LEU A 19 -6.18 -13.08 -1.42
N GLN A 20 -5.94 -12.05 -2.24
CA GLN A 20 -4.82 -12.01 -3.18
C GLN A 20 -3.47 -12.07 -2.44
N ALA A 21 -3.31 -11.28 -1.37
CA ALA A 21 -2.11 -11.27 -0.54
C ALA A 21 -1.85 -12.63 0.11
N PHE A 22 -2.90 -13.24 0.68
CA PHE A 22 -2.81 -14.58 1.28
C PHE A 22 -2.41 -15.61 0.23
N ALA A 23 -3.08 -15.67 -0.92
CA ALA A 23 -2.80 -16.63 -1.98
C ALA A 23 -1.35 -16.49 -2.50
N LEU A 24 -0.89 -15.25 -2.74
CA LEU A 24 0.48 -15.00 -3.17
C LEU A 24 1.49 -15.46 -2.12
N GLN A 25 1.29 -15.12 -0.84
CA GLN A 25 2.19 -15.59 0.22
C GLN A 25 2.17 -17.11 0.38
N HIS A 26 1.01 -17.75 0.20
CA HIS A 26 0.88 -19.20 0.29
C HIS A 26 1.74 -19.88 -0.78
N VAL A 27 1.56 -19.52 -2.05
CA VAL A 27 2.33 -20.10 -3.17
C VAL A 27 3.82 -19.84 -2.99
N LEU A 28 4.23 -18.62 -2.62
CA LEU A 28 5.66 -18.33 -2.40
C LEU A 28 6.27 -19.16 -1.26
N ARG A 29 5.49 -19.48 -0.21
CA ARG A 29 5.94 -20.37 0.86
C ARG A 29 6.06 -21.82 0.40
N GLU A 30 5.09 -22.31 -0.38
CA GLU A 30 5.15 -23.67 -0.97
C GLU A 30 6.37 -23.85 -1.88
N GLU A 31 6.75 -22.79 -2.61
CA GLU A 31 7.98 -22.74 -3.40
C GLU A 31 9.27 -22.54 -2.56
N GLY A 32 9.17 -22.53 -1.22
CA GLY A 32 10.32 -22.47 -0.32
C GLY A 32 10.91 -21.06 -0.12
N HIS A 33 10.13 -20.01 -0.37
CA HIS A 33 10.50 -18.61 -0.11
C HIS A 33 9.85 -18.06 1.18
N SER A 34 10.37 -16.92 1.64
CA SER A 34 9.89 -16.21 2.83
C SER A 34 9.28 -14.87 2.42
N PRO A 35 7.95 -14.81 2.15
CA PRO A 35 7.30 -13.58 1.72
C PRO A 35 6.91 -12.69 2.91
N ILE A 36 7.05 -11.38 2.75
CA ILE A 36 6.62 -10.38 3.74
C ILE A 36 6.02 -9.15 3.04
N ILE A 37 4.87 -8.68 3.51
CA ILE A 37 4.25 -7.45 2.99
C ILE A 37 4.80 -6.23 3.71
N PHE A 38 5.23 -5.22 2.94
CA PHE A 38 5.53 -3.90 3.47
C PHE A 38 4.22 -3.13 3.68
N ASN A 39 3.85 -2.91 4.94
CA ASN A 39 2.59 -2.28 5.33
C ASN A 39 2.59 -0.76 5.11
N ARG A 40 2.65 -0.33 3.84
CA ARG A 40 2.63 1.09 3.46
C ARG A 40 1.24 1.65 3.70
N VAL A 41 1.14 2.64 4.58
CA VAL A 41 -0.12 3.33 4.91
C VAL A 41 0.01 4.84 4.67
N HIS A 42 -1.14 5.51 4.55
CA HIS A 42 -1.15 6.97 4.42
C HIS A 42 -0.45 7.64 5.62
N PRO A 43 0.31 8.72 5.37
CA PRO A 43 0.85 9.55 6.44
C PRO A 43 -0.24 10.14 7.32
N TRP A 44 0.05 10.31 8.61
CA TRP A 44 -0.90 10.81 9.62
C TRP A 44 -1.45 12.22 9.32
N TYR A 45 -0.69 13.05 8.57
CA TYR A 45 -1.11 14.40 8.24
C TYR A 45 -2.26 14.46 7.23
N PHE A 46 -2.53 13.38 6.48
CA PHE A 46 -3.72 13.30 5.61
C PHE A 46 -5.00 13.38 6.42
N ASP A 47 -5.06 12.67 7.55
CA ASP A 47 -6.20 12.72 8.46
C ASP A 47 -6.37 14.14 9.01
N VAL A 48 -5.27 14.76 9.47
CA VAL A 48 -5.27 16.14 10.00
C VAL A 48 -5.73 17.15 8.95
N ALA A 49 -5.23 17.05 7.72
CA ALA A 49 -5.63 17.92 6.62
C ALA A 49 -7.12 17.76 6.28
N TYR A 50 -7.64 16.54 6.28
CA TYR A 50 -9.07 16.28 6.03
C TYR A 50 -9.96 16.90 7.10
N TYR A 51 -9.64 16.72 8.39
CA TYR A 51 -10.40 17.35 9.48
C TYR A 51 -10.28 18.88 9.47
N GLY A 52 -9.08 19.41 9.19
CA GLY A 52 -8.85 20.86 9.04
C GLY A 52 -9.66 21.45 7.88
N TRP A 53 -9.73 20.76 6.75
CA TRP A 53 -10.56 21.15 5.61
C TRP A 53 -12.05 21.11 5.95
N GLY A 54 -12.50 20.11 6.70
CA GLY A 54 -13.87 20.03 7.21
C GLY A 54 -14.23 21.23 8.10
N ALA A 55 -13.35 21.58 9.04
CA ALA A 55 -13.52 22.73 9.92
C ALA A 55 -13.54 24.06 9.15
N LEU A 56 -12.64 24.24 8.18
CA LEU A 56 -12.63 25.42 7.32
C LEU A 56 -13.93 25.58 6.54
N ASN A 57 -14.42 24.51 5.91
CA ASN A 57 -15.69 24.54 5.16
C ASN A 57 -16.88 24.87 6.06
N PHE A 58 -16.89 24.37 7.29
CA PHE A 58 -17.90 24.71 8.29
C PHE A 58 -17.85 26.20 8.66
N MET A 59 -16.66 26.77 8.88
CA MET A 59 -16.51 28.20 9.21
C MET A 59 -16.99 29.14 8.09
N ILE A 60 -16.83 28.74 6.82
CA ILE A 60 -17.29 29.53 5.66
C ILE A 60 -18.74 29.24 5.26
N GLY A 61 -19.54 28.66 6.15
CA GLY A 61 -20.97 28.43 5.96
C GLY A 61 -21.33 27.34 4.95
N LYS A 62 -20.35 26.58 4.45
CA LYS A 62 -20.63 25.37 3.67
C LYS A 62 -21.02 24.26 4.62
N ARG A 63 -21.97 23.42 4.23
CA ARG A 63 -22.21 22.14 4.89
C ARG A 63 -21.22 21.14 4.29
N PRO A 64 -20.05 20.89 4.91
CA PRO A 64 -19.19 19.83 4.43
C PRO A 64 -20.01 18.54 4.36
N LYS A 65 -20.00 17.84 3.22
CA LYS A 65 -20.41 16.45 3.19
C LYS A 65 -19.38 15.66 4.01
N LEU A 66 -19.50 15.72 5.33
CA LEU A 66 -18.68 14.92 6.21
C LEU A 66 -19.00 13.48 5.87
N ARG A 67 -18.01 12.76 5.34
CA ARG A 67 -18.09 11.31 5.24
C ARG A 67 -18.33 10.81 6.66
N ILE A 68 -19.48 10.19 6.92
CA ILE A 68 -19.73 9.53 8.19
C ILE A 68 -18.72 8.38 8.24
N SER A 69 -17.63 8.62 8.96
CA SER A 69 -16.64 7.59 9.22
C SER A 69 -17.02 6.91 10.52
N PRO A 70 -17.01 5.57 10.56
CA PRO A 70 -17.23 4.87 11.81
C PRO A 70 -16.23 5.36 12.87
N ASN A 71 -16.69 5.48 14.10
CA ASN A 71 -15.83 5.82 15.23
C ASN A 71 -14.82 4.67 15.48
N ARG A 72 -13.96 4.80 16.51
CA ARG A 72 -12.93 3.78 16.77
C ARG A 72 -13.51 2.41 17.10
N GLU A 73 -14.58 2.36 17.88
CA GLU A 73 -15.22 1.11 18.30
C GLU A 73 -15.93 0.45 17.13
N GLU A 74 -16.72 1.22 16.38
CA GLU A 74 -17.38 0.75 15.16
C GLU A 74 -16.35 0.25 14.13
N SER A 75 -15.26 0.99 13.95
CA SER A 75 -14.17 0.58 13.05
C SER A 75 -13.51 -0.72 13.51
N ALA A 76 -13.35 -0.93 14.82
CA ALA A 76 -12.79 -2.16 15.36
C ALA A 76 -13.74 -3.35 15.10
N ILE A 77 -15.04 -3.16 15.34
CA ILE A 77 -16.06 -4.19 15.07
C ILE A 77 -16.10 -4.54 13.58
N ILE A 78 -16.17 -3.54 12.70
CA ILE A 78 -16.24 -3.75 11.24
C ILE A 78 -14.99 -4.49 10.73
N LYS A 79 -13.82 -4.20 11.29
CA LYS A 79 -12.53 -4.79 10.88
C LYS A 79 -12.14 -6.04 11.65
N GLN A 80 -12.89 -6.48 12.66
CA GLN A 80 -12.43 -7.51 13.59
C GLN A 80 -12.03 -8.81 12.88
N HIS A 81 -12.82 -9.25 11.90
CA HIS A 81 -12.58 -10.50 11.19
C HIS A 81 -11.46 -10.37 10.17
N THR A 82 -11.40 -9.26 9.44
CA THR A 82 -10.31 -9.03 8.48
C THR A 82 -8.98 -8.85 9.18
N THR A 83 -8.97 -8.11 10.30
CA THR A 83 -7.77 -7.89 11.12
C THR A 83 -7.27 -9.21 11.69
N ARG A 84 -8.17 -9.99 12.31
CA ARG A 84 -7.84 -11.32 12.82
C ARG A 84 -7.25 -12.22 11.72
N PHE A 85 -7.87 -12.26 10.54
CA PHE A 85 -7.39 -13.09 9.45
C PHE A 85 -5.99 -12.66 8.97
N ILE A 86 -5.77 -11.35 8.81
CA ILE A 86 -4.46 -10.78 8.44
C ILE A 86 -3.40 -11.18 9.48
N ASP A 87 -3.69 -10.97 10.76
CA ASP A 87 -2.73 -11.23 11.84
C ASP A 87 -2.39 -12.73 11.97
N GLU A 88 -3.35 -13.62 11.70
CA GLU A 88 -3.15 -15.07 11.80
C GLU A 88 -2.46 -15.67 10.55
N HIS A 89 -2.66 -15.12 9.35
CA HIS A 89 -2.30 -15.80 8.09
C HIS A 89 -1.32 -15.04 7.18
N ILE A 90 -1.15 -13.73 7.40
CA ILE A 90 -0.40 -12.86 6.50
C ILE A 90 0.81 -12.28 7.24
N SER A 91 2.01 -12.54 6.71
CA SER A 91 3.23 -11.92 7.20
C SER A 91 3.31 -10.49 6.69
N ILE A 92 3.28 -9.53 7.60
CA ILE A 92 3.23 -8.11 7.29
C ILE A 92 4.10 -7.33 8.28
N THR A 93 4.79 -6.31 7.82
CA THR A 93 5.60 -5.45 8.68
C THR A 93 4.73 -4.52 9.53
N ASP A 94 5.37 -3.87 10.51
CA ASP A 94 4.81 -2.66 11.12
C ASP A 94 4.41 -1.62 10.07
N ARG A 95 3.49 -0.73 10.45
CA ARG A 95 3.00 0.36 9.59
C ARG A 95 4.13 1.28 9.13
N ILE A 96 4.25 1.46 7.83
CA ILE A 96 5.23 2.32 7.16
C ILE A 96 4.54 3.59 6.66
N ARG A 97 4.88 4.72 7.27
CA ARG A 97 4.26 6.03 7.00
C ARG A 97 5.08 6.95 6.11
N SER A 98 6.35 6.62 5.83
CA SER A 98 7.19 7.41 4.92
C SER A 98 8.12 6.56 4.07
N THR A 99 8.60 7.12 2.95
CA THR A 99 9.63 6.51 2.09
C THR A 99 10.92 6.19 2.86
N ASN A 100 11.30 7.03 3.82
CA ASN A 100 12.47 6.77 4.66
C ASN A 100 12.27 5.57 5.58
N GLN A 101 11.08 5.40 6.14
CA GLN A 101 10.74 4.19 6.91
C GLN A 101 10.74 2.97 5.99
N LEU A 102 10.19 3.08 4.77
CA LEU A 102 10.21 1.99 3.79
C LEU A 102 11.63 1.52 3.49
N LYS A 103 12.55 2.44 3.18
CA LYS A 103 13.97 2.14 2.94
C LYS A 103 14.62 1.44 4.13
N ARG A 104 14.39 1.94 5.34
CA ARG A 104 14.95 1.33 6.58
C ARG A 104 14.42 -0.08 6.79
N THR A 105 13.12 -0.29 6.63
CA THR A 105 12.50 -1.61 6.77
C THR A 105 13.03 -2.55 5.68
N PHE A 106 13.09 -2.10 4.42
CA PHE A 106 13.66 -2.87 3.31
C PHE A 106 15.09 -3.36 3.62
N ASN A 107 15.96 -2.46 4.06
CA ASN A 107 17.35 -2.82 4.41
C ASN A 107 17.43 -3.75 5.62
N ARG A 108 16.59 -3.53 6.64
CA ARG A 108 16.54 -4.39 7.84
C ARG A 108 16.08 -5.80 7.51
N GLU A 109 15.12 -5.94 6.60
CA GLU A 109 14.54 -7.23 6.27
C GLU A 109 15.47 -8.08 5.37
N ASN A 110 16.51 -7.52 4.75
CA ASN A 110 17.41 -8.22 3.80
C ASN A 110 16.63 -8.91 2.67
N ILE A 111 15.88 -8.10 1.89
CA ILE A 111 15.06 -8.59 0.79
C ILE A 111 15.92 -8.96 -0.42
N ASP A 112 15.65 -10.10 -1.05
CA ASP A 112 16.32 -10.58 -2.29
C ASP A 112 15.53 -10.18 -3.56
N ALA A 113 14.20 -10.10 -3.44
CA ALA A 113 13.30 -9.78 -4.54
C ALA A 113 12.09 -8.98 -4.03
N ILE A 114 11.56 -8.09 -4.87
CA ILE A 114 10.37 -7.31 -4.57
C ILE A 114 9.28 -7.57 -5.60
N ILE A 115 8.07 -7.83 -5.12
CA ILE A 115 6.86 -7.93 -5.92
C ILE A 115 6.01 -6.69 -5.67
N VAL A 116 5.61 -6.00 -6.73
CA VAL A 116 4.54 -5.01 -6.70
C VAL A 116 3.31 -5.63 -7.33
N GLY A 117 2.20 -5.72 -6.60
CA GLY A 117 1.02 -6.40 -7.14
C GLY A 117 -0.26 -6.12 -6.39
N SER A 118 -1.35 -6.73 -6.87
CA SER A 118 -2.77 -6.41 -6.65
C SER A 118 -3.37 -5.63 -7.81
N ASP A 119 -4.65 -5.90 -8.05
CA ASP A 119 -5.47 -5.02 -8.88
C ASP A 119 -5.40 -3.58 -8.36
N GLN A 120 -5.37 -2.63 -9.29
CA GLN A 120 -5.35 -1.18 -9.05
C GLN A 120 -4.16 -0.71 -8.19
N VAL A 121 -3.09 -1.49 -8.05
CA VAL A 121 -1.91 -1.11 -7.24
C VAL A 121 -1.23 0.17 -7.76
N TRP A 122 -1.36 0.43 -9.06
CA TRP A 122 -0.89 1.67 -9.69
C TRP A 122 -2.00 2.71 -9.89
N ARG A 123 -3.08 2.63 -9.11
CA ARG A 123 -4.08 3.70 -9.09
C ARG A 123 -3.64 4.78 -8.11
N GLU A 124 -3.27 5.96 -8.63
CA GLU A 124 -2.72 7.06 -7.83
C GLU A 124 -3.69 7.46 -6.70
N SER A 125 -4.99 7.51 -6.99
CA SER A 125 -6.02 7.88 -5.99
C SER A 125 -6.09 6.95 -4.77
N PHE A 126 -5.59 5.72 -4.88
CA PHE A 126 -5.61 4.72 -3.80
C PHE A 126 -4.25 4.53 -3.13
N SER A 127 -3.19 5.14 -3.67
CA SER A 127 -1.84 4.90 -3.19
C SER A 127 -1.48 5.83 -2.03
N PRO A 128 -0.86 5.30 -0.95
CA PRO A 128 -0.21 6.12 0.06
C PRO A 128 0.92 7.01 -0.47
N CYS A 129 1.62 6.56 -1.50
CA CYS A 129 2.75 7.24 -2.15
C CYS A 129 3.10 6.47 -3.42
N ILE A 130 2.57 6.93 -4.55
CA ILE A 130 2.59 6.15 -5.80
C ILE A 130 4.01 5.85 -6.31
N SER A 131 4.94 6.77 -6.11
CA SER A 131 6.35 6.57 -6.48
C SER A 131 6.99 5.35 -5.81
N ASN A 132 6.58 5.00 -4.58
CA ASN A 132 7.08 3.82 -3.90
C ASN A 132 6.61 2.51 -4.56
N TYR A 133 5.43 2.51 -5.17
CA TYR A 133 4.91 1.37 -5.94
C TYR A 133 5.49 1.29 -7.34
N PHE A 134 6.17 2.35 -7.80
CA PHE A 134 7.13 2.31 -8.89
C PHE A 134 8.56 2.10 -8.38
N LEU A 135 8.77 1.68 -7.14
CA LEU A 135 10.08 1.32 -6.59
C LEU A 135 11.13 2.45 -6.65
N ASP A 136 10.71 3.71 -6.56
CA ASP A 136 11.61 4.88 -6.58
C ASP A 136 12.73 4.79 -5.53
N PHE A 137 12.43 4.19 -4.38
CA PHE A 137 13.36 4.01 -3.27
C PHE A 137 14.49 3.00 -3.56
N LEU A 138 14.36 2.21 -4.63
CA LEU A 138 15.37 1.28 -5.16
C LEU A 138 16.06 1.81 -6.43
N SER A 139 15.87 3.10 -6.77
CA SER A 139 16.54 3.71 -7.93
C SER A 139 18.05 3.50 -7.85
N GLY A 140 18.64 2.90 -8.90
CA GLY A 140 20.07 2.58 -8.96
C GLY A 140 20.47 1.24 -8.33
N ASN A 141 19.55 0.53 -7.65
CA ASN A 141 19.78 -0.84 -7.21
C ASN A 141 19.30 -1.83 -8.27
N ASN A 142 20.26 -2.50 -8.92
CA ASN A 142 20.05 -3.52 -9.96
C ASN A 142 20.22 -4.96 -9.45
N GLU A 143 20.62 -5.14 -8.19
CA GLU A 143 20.82 -6.46 -7.58
C GLU A 143 19.50 -7.11 -7.18
N ILE A 144 18.52 -6.27 -6.80
CA ILE A 144 17.18 -6.72 -6.40
C ILE A 144 16.35 -7.09 -7.63
N ARG A 145 15.81 -8.31 -7.63
CA ARG A 145 14.83 -8.71 -8.65
C ARG A 145 13.51 -7.98 -8.41
N LYS A 146 12.96 -7.37 -9.45
CA LYS A 146 11.70 -6.59 -9.42
C LYS A 146 10.67 -7.31 -10.27
N VAL A 147 9.48 -7.53 -9.73
CA VAL A 147 8.40 -8.25 -10.41
C VAL A 147 7.10 -7.48 -10.23
N ALA A 148 6.43 -7.18 -11.34
CA ALA A 148 5.03 -6.75 -11.33
C ALA A 148 4.11 -7.99 -11.41
N TYR A 149 3.16 -8.13 -10.48
CA TYR A 149 2.22 -9.25 -10.46
C TYR A 149 0.78 -8.75 -10.44
N VAL A 150 0.04 -8.99 -11.53
CA VAL A 150 -1.34 -8.49 -11.74
C VAL A 150 -1.51 -6.99 -11.44
N ALA A 151 -0.43 -6.22 -11.61
CA ALA A 151 -0.43 -4.80 -11.38
C ALA A 151 -1.27 -4.10 -12.46
N SER A 152 -2.20 -3.25 -12.03
CA SER A 152 -3.09 -2.51 -12.92
C SER A 152 -3.35 -1.10 -12.40
N PHE A 153 -3.85 -0.23 -13.30
CA PHE A 153 -4.35 1.10 -12.96
C PHE A 153 -5.84 1.07 -12.58
N GLY A 154 -6.61 0.11 -13.14
CA GLY A 154 -8.03 -0.05 -12.83
C GLY A 154 -8.97 1.00 -13.42
N ILE A 155 -8.50 1.77 -14.40
CA ILE A 155 -9.21 2.87 -15.06
C ILE A 155 -8.82 2.94 -16.54
N ASP A 156 -9.66 3.56 -17.36
CA ASP A 156 -9.49 3.73 -18.81
C ASP A 156 -8.91 5.10 -19.21
N TYR A 157 -8.65 5.98 -18.23
CA TYR A 157 -8.00 7.28 -18.44
C TYR A 157 -6.69 7.39 -17.63
N TRP A 158 -5.82 8.31 -18.05
CA TRP A 158 -4.54 8.55 -17.40
C TRP A 158 -4.68 9.55 -16.25
N GLU A 159 -4.49 9.09 -15.00
CA GLU A 159 -4.58 9.94 -13.79
C GLU A 159 -3.32 10.80 -13.57
N TYR A 160 -2.17 10.35 -14.06
CA TYR A 160 -0.89 10.99 -13.75
C TYR A 160 -0.66 12.27 -14.55
N GLY A 161 -0.18 13.30 -13.87
CA GLY A 161 0.29 14.52 -14.53
C GLY A 161 1.47 14.25 -15.48
N LYS A 162 1.64 15.10 -16.50
CA LYS A 162 2.72 14.99 -17.52
C LYS A 162 4.12 14.79 -16.93
N ASN A 163 4.39 15.41 -15.77
CA ASN A 163 5.69 15.33 -15.08
C ASN A 163 5.90 14.03 -14.28
N ALA A 164 4.82 13.37 -13.83
CA ALA A 164 4.90 12.10 -13.11
C ALA A 164 5.17 10.93 -14.07
N THR A 165 4.63 11.04 -15.30
CA THR A 165 4.68 10.00 -16.34
C THR A 165 6.11 9.57 -16.75
N SER A 166 7.10 10.47 -16.69
CA SER A 166 8.49 10.14 -17.07
C SER A 166 9.26 9.36 -16.00
N THR A 167 8.92 9.55 -14.73
CA THR A 167 9.62 8.96 -13.58
C THR A 167 9.15 7.52 -13.33
N GLU A 168 7.90 7.23 -13.67
CA GLU A 168 7.24 5.96 -13.36
C GLU A 168 7.49 4.87 -14.41
N ARG A 169 7.87 5.26 -15.65
CA ARG A 169 8.14 4.33 -16.76
C ARG A 169 9.44 3.51 -16.66
N ARG A 170 10.34 3.81 -15.72
CA ARG A 170 11.72 3.26 -15.73
C ARG A 170 12.02 2.26 -14.61
N SER A 171 11.06 1.95 -13.76
CA SER A 171 11.39 1.61 -12.37
C SER A 171 10.85 0.26 -11.87
N VAL A 172 9.97 -0.41 -12.62
CA VAL A 172 9.44 -1.76 -12.32
C VAL A 172 9.60 -2.69 -13.51
#